data_AF-A0A5J4PDC0-F1
#
_entry.id   AF-A0A5J4PDC0-F1
#
_cell.length_a   1.000
_cell.length_b   1.000
_cell.length_c   1.000
_cell.angle_alpha   90.00
_cell.angle_beta   90.00
_cell.angle_gamma   90.00
#
_symmetry.space_group_name_H-M   'P 1'
#
loop_
_entity.id
_entity.type
_entity.pdbx_description
1 polymer ?
#
loop_
_entity_poly.entity_id
_entity_poly.type
_entity_poly.pdbx_seq_one_letter_code
_entity_poly.pdbx_strand_id
1 'polypeptide(L)'
;MTKSALQIARAAYQPKLPKALRGAVKVSEGAATQSVADQEAIKKLFPNTYGMPLIQFVEAGETTSFPATNVGVILSGGQAPGGHNVISGLFDGIKKLNKDSKLYGFILGPGGLVDHNYMELTSDIIDEYRNTGGFDIIGSGRTKLETAEQFDKGYEILKKLGIKALVIIGGDDSNTNACVLAEYYAAKKYGVQVIGCPKTIDGDLKNEMIET
;
A
#
# COMPACT_ATOMS: atom_id res chain seq x y z
N MET A 1 -18.62 -0.74 -19.43
CA MET A 1 -19.82 -0.86 -18.56
C MET A 1 -20.69 0.37 -18.75
N THR A 2 -22.02 0.25 -18.78
CA THR A 2 -22.91 1.42 -18.82
C THR A 2 -22.89 2.10 -17.45
N LYS A 3 -22.32 3.30 -17.35
CA LYS A 3 -22.29 4.09 -16.11
C LYS A 3 -23.63 4.79 -15.90
N SER A 4 -24.14 4.77 -14.68
CA SER A 4 -25.30 5.58 -14.30
C SER A 4 -24.95 7.07 -14.27
N ALA A 5 -25.96 7.93 -14.37
CA ALA A 5 -25.77 9.38 -14.25
C ALA A 5 -25.08 9.78 -12.92
N LEU A 6 -25.38 9.06 -11.83
CA LEU A 6 -24.74 9.26 -10.54
C LEU A 6 -23.26 8.88 -10.56
N GLN A 7 -22.89 7.76 -11.20
CA GLN A 7 -21.50 7.36 -11.34
C GLN A 7 -20.70 8.38 -12.15
N ILE A 8 -21.27 8.90 -13.24
CA ILE A 8 -20.65 9.95 -14.07
C ILE A 8 -20.41 11.21 -13.23
N ALA A 9 -21.42 11.68 -12.50
CA ALA A 9 -21.29 12.85 -11.63
C ALA A 9 -20.28 12.61 -10.49
N ARG A 10 -20.25 11.40 -9.92
CA ARG A 10 -19.36 11.04 -8.81
C ARG A 10 -17.90 10.92 -9.24
N ALA A 11 -17.64 10.47 -10.47
CA ALA A 11 -16.28 10.38 -11.02
C ALA A 11 -15.57 11.75 -11.05
N ALA A 12 -16.31 12.85 -11.21
CA ALA A 12 -15.75 14.20 -11.22
C ALA A 12 -15.30 14.73 -9.84
N TYR A 13 -15.68 14.06 -8.75
CA TYR A 13 -15.31 14.49 -7.41
C TYR A 13 -13.79 14.43 -7.21
N GLN A 14 -13.22 15.53 -6.68
CA GLN A 14 -11.81 15.62 -6.33
C GLN A 14 -11.63 15.40 -4.81
N PRO A 15 -11.02 14.29 -4.37
CA PRO A 15 -10.75 14.04 -2.96
C PRO A 15 -9.91 15.15 -2.33
N LYS A 16 -10.25 15.54 -1.10
CA LYS A 16 -9.53 16.57 -0.35
C LYS A 16 -8.23 15.98 0.21
N LEU A 17 -7.10 16.62 -0.09
CA LEU A 17 -5.80 16.24 0.47
C LEU A 17 -5.42 17.10 1.68
N PRO A 18 -4.77 16.49 2.71
CA PRO A 18 -4.11 17.22 3.79
C PRO A 18 -3.15 18.26 3.23
N LYS A 19 -3.03 19.42 3.91
CA LYS A 19 -2.16 20.54 3.44
C LYS A 19 -0.72 20.08 3.19
N ALA A 20 -0.18 19.29 4.13
CA ALA A 20 1.17 18.73 4.05
C ALA A 20 1.42 17.96 2.74
N LEU A 21 0.42 17.27 2.17
CA LEU A 21 0.59 16.44 0.97
C LEU A 21 0.37 17.21 -0.35
N ARG A 22 0.06 18.51 -0.30
CA ARG A 22 -0.19 19.32 -1.51
C ARG A 22 1.10 19.74 -2.19
N GLY A 23 2.16 19.97 -1.41
CA GLY A 23 3.47 20.42 -1.88
C GLY A 23 4.56 19.35 -1.75
N ALA A 24 5.80 19.81 -1.66
CA ALA A 24 6.91 18.96 -1.26
C ALA A 24 6.79 18.60 0.23
N VAL A 25 7.18 17.38 0.57
CA VAL A 25 7.10 16.83 1.93
C VAL A 25 8.49 16.50 2.45
N LYS A 26 8.70 16.76 3.74
CA LYS A 26 9.84 16.27 4.50
C LYS A 26 9.35 15.35 5.61
N VAL A 27 10.13 14.31 5.88
CA VAL A 27 9.91 13.39 7.00
C VAL A 27 10.50 14.01 8.27
N SER A 28 9.69 14.02 9.34
CA SER A 28 10.12 14.27 10.71
C SER A 28 9.92 13.00 11.51
N GLU A 29 11.02 12.45 12.05
CA GLU A 29 10.97 11.26 12.90
C GLU A 29 10.60 11.66 14.34
N GLY A 30 9.69 10.89 14.92
CA GLY A 30 9.25 11.02 16.31
C GLY A 30 9.89 9.97 17.21
N ALA A 31 9.20 9.62 18.28
CA ALA A 31 9.65 8.60 19.22
C ALA A 31 9.69 7.20 18.59
N ALA A 32 10.66 6.40 19.01
CA ALA A 32 10.70 4.95 18.75
C ALA A 32 9.46 4.27 19.35
N THR A 33 8.95 3.26 18.66
CA THR A 33 7.75 2.54 19.07
C THR A 33 8.07 1.27 19.86
N GLN A 34 7.05 0.67 20.47
CA GLN A 34 7.13 -0.65 21.10
C GLN A 34 5.84 -1.42 20.84
N SER A 35 5.89 -2.76 20.88
CA SER A 35 4.67 -3.56 20.81
C SER A 35 3.81 -3.36 22.07
N VAL A 36 2.50 -3.57 21.92
CA VAL A 36 1.53 -3.44 23.04
C VAL A 36 1.83 -4.46 24.15
N ALA A 37 2.25 -5.66 23.78
CA ALA A 37 2.64 -6.74 24.68
C ALA A 37 3.83 -7.53 24.11
N ASP A 38 4.39 -8.44 24.92
CA ASP A 38 5.39 -9.43 24.52
C ASP A 38 6.67 -8.83 23.90
N GLN A 39 7.14 -7.69 24.40
CA GLN A 39 8.19 -6.89 23.77
C GLN A 39 9.47 -7.68 23.47
N GLU A 40 9.92 -8.54 24.38
CA GLU A 40 11.11 -9.36 24.16
C GLU A 40 10.92 -10.38 23.02
N ALA A 41 9.77 -11.05 22.99
CA ALA A 41 9.45 -12.06 21.98
C ALA A 41 9.27 -11.41 20.60
N ILE A 42 8.51 -10.31 20.53
CA ILE A 42 8.29 -9.57 19.28
C ILE A 42 9.60 -8.98 18.76
N LYS A 43 10.44 -8.39 19.63
CA LYS A 43 11.76 -7.89 19.23
C LYS A 43 12.67 -8.99 18.67
N LYS A 44 12.58 -10.22 19.20
CA LYS A 44 13.31 -11.38 18.68
C LYS A 44 12.78 -11.84 17.32
N LEU A 45 11.48 -11.72 17.07
CA LEU A 45 10.85 -12.07 15.79
C LEU A 45 11.09 -11.02 14.70
N PHE A 46 11.19 -9.74 15.08
CA PHE A 46 11.31 -8.59 14.17
C PHE A 46 12.60 -7.78 14.38
N PRO A 47 13.79 -8.38 14.38
CA PRO A 47 15.03 -7.69 14.73
C PRO A 47 15.42 -6.55 13.77
N ASN A 48 14.91 -6.53 12.53
CA ASN A 48 15.24 -5.50 11.54
C ASN A 48 14.23 -4.35 11.51
N THR A 49 13.02 -4.55 12.01
CA THR A 49 11.90 -3.58 11.90
C THR A 49 11.29 -3.16 13.24
N TYR A 50 11.62 -3.84 14.34
CA TYR A 50 11.09 -3.49 15.66
C TYR A 50 11.58 -2.12 16.14
N GLY A 51 10.65 -1.31 16.65
CA GLY A 51 10.96 -0.02 17.28
C GLY A 51 11.23 1.12 16.30
N MET A 52 10.85 0.97 15.03
CA MET A 52 10.88 2.07 14.06
C MET A 52 10.12 3.30 14.60
N PRO A 53 10.61 4.52 14.31
CA PRO A 53 10.03 5.74 14.85
C PRO A 53 8.69 6.06 14.18
N LEU A 54 7.84 6.79 14.92
CA LEU A 54 6.69 7.45 14.32
C LEU A 54 7.15 8.46 13.25
N ILE A 55 6.39 8.56 12.16
CA ILE A 55 6.71 9.45 11.04
C ILE A 55 5.64 10.52 10.90
N GLN A 56 6.07 11.78 10.86
CA GLN A 56 5.22 12.92 10.50
C GLN A 56 5.71 13.57 9.21
N PHE A 57 4.79 13.86 8.29
CA PHE A 57 5.09 14.69 7.12
C PHE A 57 4.90 16.16 7.45
N VAL A 58 5.96 16.95 7.22
CA VAL A 58 5.94 18.41 7.35
C VAL A 58 6.17 19.04 5.97
N GLU A 59 5.69 20.26 5.79
CA GLU A 59 5.88 20.99 4.53
C GLU A 59 7.37 21.24 4.28
N ALA A 60 7.80 21.02 3.03
CA ALA A 60 9.14 21.34 2.56
C ALA A 60 9.10 22.51 1.57
N GLY A 61 10.15 23.33 1.57
CA GLY A 61 10.23 24.53 0.73
C GLY A 61 10.65 24.26 -0.72
N GLU A 62 11.27 23.11 -1.00
CA GLU A 62 11.85 22.81 -2.32
C GLU A 62 11.27 21.54 -2.94
N THR A 63 11.02 21.58 -4.25
CA THR A 63 10.57 20.44 -5.03
C THR A 63 11.77 19.66 -5.55
N THR A 64 11.89 18.40 -5.13
CA THR A 64 12.95 17.50 -5.60
C THR A 64 12.43 16.63 -6.73
N SER A 65 13.23 16.47 -7.79
CA SER A 65 12.96 15.47 -8.83
C SER A 65 13.29 14.08 -8.30
N PHE A 66 12.38 13.12 -8.48
CA PHE A 66 12.58 11.72 -8.11
C PHE A 66 12.77 10.85 -9.35
N PRO A 67 13.61 9.80 -9.28
CA PRO A 67 13.68 8.80 -10.34
C PRO A 67 12.34 8.07 -10.49
N ALA A 68 12.05 7.60 -11.70
CA ALA A 68 10.87 6.78 -11.97
C ALA A 68 10.86 5.57 -11.04
N THR A 69 9.71 5.32 -10.40
CA THR A 69 9.57 4.25 -9.41
C THR A 69 8.39 3.37 -9.76
N ASN A 70 8.61 2.05 -9.72
CA ASN A 70 7.53 1.09 -9.87
C ASN A 70 7.01 0.69 -8.50
N VAL A 71 5.68 0.69 -8.35
CA VAL A 71 4.98 0.35 -7.12
C VAL A 71 4.01 -0.79 -7.39
N GLY A 72 3.95 -1.76 -6.47
CA GLY A 72 2.96 -2.82 -6.45
C GLY A 72 1.83 -2.49 -5.47
N VAL A 73 0.60 -2.92 -5.75
CA VAL A 73 -0.54 -2.78 -4.84
C VAL A 73 -1.36 -4.07 -4.76
N ILE A 74 -1.85 -4.37 -3.56
CA ILE A 74 -2.68 -5.55 -3.25
C ILE A 74 -3.93 -5.10 -2.50
N LEU A 75 -5.10 -5.53 -2.96
CA LEU A 75 -6.35 -5.47 -2.18
C LEU A 75 -6.54 -6.81 -1.46
N SER A 76 -6.58 -6.79 -0.13
CA SER A 76 -6.61 -8.01 0.70
C SER A 76 -7.82 -8.06 1.64
N GLY A 77 -8.43 -9.23 1.72
CA GLY A 77 -9.61 -9.49 2.54
C GLY A 77 -10.94 -9.01 1.93
N GLY A 78 -11.93 -8.80 2.79
CA GLY A 78 -13.24 -8.27 2.39
C GLY A 78 -13.14 -6.84 1.87
N GLN A 79 -14.01 -6.52 0.91
CA GLN A 79 -14.09 -5.18 0.34
C GLN A 79 -14.56 -4.14 1.36
N ALA A 80 -14.01 -2.93 1.27
CA ALA A 80 -14.51 -1.76 1.97
C ALA A 80 -14.62 -0.58 1.00
N PRO A 81 -15.64 0.29 1.12
CA PRO A 81 -15.74 1.49 0.29
C PRO A 81 -14.47 2.35 0.38
N GLY A 82 -13.93 2.74 -0.78
CA GLY A 82 -12.74 3.60 -0.86
C GLY A 82 -11.44 2.91 -1.25
N GLY A 83 -11.39 1.57 -1.38
CA GLY A 83 -10.19 0.87 -1.86
C GLY A 83 -9.69 1.36 -3.22
N HIS A 84 -10.61 1.62 -4.15
CA HIS A 84 -10.28 2.21 -5.44
C HIS A 84 -9.67 3.63 -5.30
N ASN A 85 -10.08 4.41 -4.30
CA ASN A 85 -9.50 5.73 -4.04
C ASN A 85 -8.09 5.66 -3.44
N VAL A 86 -7.75 4.60 -2.69
CA VAL A 86 -6.37 4.36 -2.26
C VAL A 86 -5.49 4.10 -3.48
N ILE A 87 -5.95 3.25 -4.40
CA ILE A 87 -5.23 2.94 -5.64
C ILE A 87 -5.10 4.20 -6.52
N SER A 88 -6.15 5.00 -6.71
CA SER A 88 -6.07 6.23 -7.51
C SER A 88 -5.16 7.27 -6.86
N GLY A 89 -5.17 7.38 -5.52
CA GLY A 89 -4.26 8.27 -4.78
C GLY A 89 -2.79 7.85 -4.91
N LEU A 90 -2.51 6.55 -4.85
CA LEU A 90 -1.17 6.01 -5.14
C LEU A 90 -0.74 6.34 -6.57
N PHE A 91 -1.61 6.10 -7.55
CA PHE A 91 -1.34 6.41 -8.95
C PHE A 91 -1.03 7.90 -9.17
N ASP A 92 -1.89 8.79 -8.68
CA ASP A 92 -1.71 10.24 -8.81
C ASP A 92 -0.42 10.70 -8.09
N GLY A 93 -0.14 10.14 -6.91
CA GLY A 93 1.05 10.43 -6.12
C GLY A 93 2.34 10.08 -6.87
N ILE A 94 2.47 8.84 -7.36
CA ILE A 94 3.69 8.41 -8.06
C ILE A 94 3.87 9.14 -9.40
N LYS A 95 2.77 9.43 -10.11
CA LYS A 95 2.80 10.18 -11.38
C LYS A 95 3.21 11.64 -11.17
N LYS A 96 2.77 12.25 -10.06
CA LYS A 96 3.19 13.61 -9.67
C LYS A 96 4.69 13.67 -9.36
N LEU A 97 5.25 12.63 -8.74
CA LEU A 97 6.69 12.56 -8.45
C LEU A 97 7.52 12.34 -9.73
N ASN A 98 7.06 11.42 -10.60
CA ASN A 98 7.65 11.18 -11.90
C ASN A 98 6.63 10.51 -12.83
N LYS A 99 6.36 11.13 -13.99
CA LYS A 99 5.37 10.65 -14.97
C LYS A 99 5.65 9.24 -15.52
N ASP A 100 6.91 8.81 -15.50
CA ASP A 100 7.35 7.51 -16.02
C ASP A 100 7.22 6.39 -14.97
N SER A 101 6.86 6.73 -13.73
CA SER A 101 6.53 5.76 -12.67
C SER A 101 5.34 4.89 -13.06
N LYS A 102 5.34 3.63 -12.60
CA LYS A 102 4.29 2.65 -12.92
C LYS A 102 3.67 2.06 -11.66
N LEU A 103 2.38 1.74 -11.75
CA LEU A 103 1.64 1.04 -10.70
C LEU A 103 1.22 -0.32 -11.24
N TYR A 104 1.47 -1.38 -10.47
CA TYR A 104 1.06 -2.74 -10.79
C TYR A 104 0.13 -3.26 -9.71
N GLY A 105 -1.04 -3.75 -10.11
CA GLY A 105 -1.99 -4.39 -9.18
C GLY A 105 -1.88 -5.91 -9.28
N PHE A 106 -1.74 -6.58 -8.13
CA PHE A 106 -1.74 -8.04 -8.07
C PHE A 106 -3.18 -8.57 -7.94
N ILE A 107 -3.52 -9.51 -8.81
CA ILE A 107 -4.89 -9.97 -9.02
C ILE A 107 -5.32 -10.90 -7.88
N LEU A 108 -6.52 -10.67 -7.33
CA LEU A 108 -7.14 -11.48 -6.28
C LEU A 108 -6.30 -11.59 -5.00
N GLY A 109 -5.65 -10.50 -4.61
CA GLY A 109 -4.97 -10.37 -3.32
C GLY A 109 -3.56 -10.98 -3.28
N PRO A 110 -3.06 -11.41 -2.11
CA PRO A 110 -1.68 -11.90 -1.98
C PRO A 110 -1.36 -13.13 -2.82
N GLY A 111 -2.37 -13.91 -3.22
CA GLY A 111 -2.20 -15.02 -4.17
C GLY A 111 -1.64 -14.55 -5.51
N GLY A 112 -2.13 -13.42 -6.05
CA GLY A 112 -1.62 -12.87 -7.30
C GLY A 112 -0.14 -12.47 -7.24
N LEU A 113 0.37 -12.09 -6.07
CA LEU A 113 1.81 -11.85 -5.88
C LEU A 113 2.62 -13.14 -5.99
N VAL A 114 2.15 -14.22 -5.36
CA VAL A 114 2.84 -15.52 -5.36
C VAL A 114 2.76 -16.20 -6.72
N ASP A 115 1.61 -16.11 -7.38
CA ASP A 115 1.31 -16.74 -8.67
C ASP A 115 1.75 -15.87 -9.87
N HIS A 116 2.36 -14.71 -9.59
CA HIS A 116 2.80 -13.73 -10.59
C HIS A 116 1.67 -13.26 -11.51
N ASN A 117 0.44 -13.19 -10.98
CA ASN A 117 -0.73 -12.68 -11.68
C ASN A 117 -0.95 -11.21 -11.33
N TYR A 118 -0.69 -10.32 -12.29
CA TYR A 118 -0.72 -8.88 -12.11
C TYR A 118 -1.14 -8.17 -13.40
N MET A 119 -1.49 -6.89 -13.27
CA MET A 119 -1.66 -5.98 -14.39
C MET A 119 -1.06 -4.61 -14.10
N GLU A 120 -0.62 -3.90 -15.14
CA GLU A 120 -0.28 -2.47 -15.02
C GLU A 120 -1.57 -1.67 -14.91
N LEU A 121 -1.66 -0.79 -13.90
CA LEU A 121 -2.78 0.12 -13.68
C LEU A 121 -2.46 1.45 -14.37
N THR A 122 -3.04 1.65 -15.54
CA THR A 122 -2.87 2.84 -16.38
C THR A 122 -3.95 3.89 -16.11
N SER A 123 -3.80 5.11 -16.63
CA SER A 123 -4.75 6.21 -16.38
C SER A 123 -6.16 5.88 -16.86
N ASP A 124 -6.29 5.25 -18.03
CA ASP A 124 -7.55 4.81 -18.62
C ASP A 124 -8.27 3.77 -17.74
N ILE A 125 -7.51 2.89 -17.07
CA ILE A 125 -8.09 1.97 -16.08
C ILE A 125 -8.49 2.74 -14.83
N ILE A 126 -7.58 3.53 -14.25
CA ILE A 126 -7.82 4.25 -12.99
C ILE A 126 -9.04 5.16 -13.08
N ASP A 127 -9.20 5.88 -14.19
CA ASP A 127 -10.29 6.83 -14.41
C ASP A 127 -11.68 6.17 -14.45
N GLU A 128 -11.74 4.87 -14.79
CA GLU A 128 -12.99 4.10 -14.71
C GLU A 128 -13.43 3.80 -13.26
N TYR A 129 -12.49 3.76 -12.31
CA TYR A 129 -12.73 3.35 -10.92
C TYR A 129 -12.70 4.49 -9.90
N ARG A 130 -12.33 5.72 -10.29
CA ARG A 130 -12.30 6.87 -9.37
C ARG A 130 -13.64 7.05 -8.67
N ASN A 131 -13.60 7.12 -7.33
CA ASN A 131 -14.76 7.35 -6.46
C ASN A 131 -15.85 6.27 -6.52
N THR A 132 -15.53 5.09 -7.06
CA THR A 132 -16.42 3.92 -7.06
C THR A 132 -16.22 3.06 -5.81
N GLY A 133 -17.24 2.27 -5.46
CA GLY A 133 -17.12 1.21 -4.44
C GLY A 133 -16.57 -0.08 -5.04
N GLY A 134 -16.44 -1.12 -4.21
CA GLY A 134 -15.91 -2.41 -4.62
C GLY A 134 -14.38 -2.45 -4.59
N PHE A 135 -13.85 -3.66 -4.85
CA PHE A 135 -12.43 -3.99 -5.02
C PHE A 135 -12.17 -4.62 -6.40
N ASP A 136 -13.14 -4.52 -7.32
CA ASP A 136 -13.18 -5.23 -8.60
C ASP A 136 -12.15 -4.76 -9.64
N ILE A 137 -11.43 -3.65 -9.41
CA ILE A 137 -10.32 -3.23 -10.30
C ILE A 137 -9.24 -4.31 -10.45
N ILE A 138 -8.91 -5.02 -9.36
CA ILE A 138 -7.95 -6.14 -9.34
C ILE A 138 -8.45 -7.33 -8.51
N GLY A 139 -9.67 -7.23 -7.96
CA GLY A 139 -10.23 -8.19 -7.02
C GLY A 139 -9.44 -8.25 -5.71
N SER A 140 -9.89 -9.13 -4.80
CA SER A 140 -9.17 -9.40 -3.55
C SER A 140 -9.19 -10.87 -3.19
N GLY A 141 -8.32 -11.22 -2.23
CA GLY A 141 -8.21 -12.57 -1.71
C GLY A 141 -7.72 -12.57 -0.26
N ARG A 142 -7.67 -13.75 0.33
CA ARG A 142 -7.28 -13.98 1.74
C ARG A 142 -6.07 -14.90 1.89
N THR A 143 -5.31 -15.11 0.81
CA THR A 143 -4.11 -15.95 0.83
C THR A 143 -3.15 -15.45 1.92
N LYS A 144 -2.75 -16.34 2.82
CA LYS A 144 -1.74 -16.03 3.83
C LYS A 144 -0.34 -16.21 3.25
N LEU A 145 0.56 -15.30 3.59
CA LEU A 145 1.97 -15.39 3.25
C LEU A 145 2.72 -15.83 4.51
N GLU A 146 3.05 -17.11 4.60
CA GLU A 146 3.56 -17.73 5.83
C GLU A 146 4.93 -18.38 5.63
N THR A 147 5.29 -18.71 4.39
CA THR A 147 6.48 -19.49 4.07
C THR A 147 7.53 -18.67 3.33
N ALA A 148 8.81 -18.99 3.56
CA ALA A 148 9.92 -18.40 2.83
C ALA A 148 9.79 -18.57 1.30
N GLU A 149 9.26 -19.71 0.83
CA GLU A 149 9.01 -19.94 -0.60
C GLU A 149 8.01 -18.93 -1.18
N GLN A 150 6.90 -18.65 -0.48
CA GLN A 150 5.93 -17.64 -0.90
C GLN A 150 6.56 -16.24 -0.93
N PHE A 151 7.37 -15.90 0.07
CA PHE A 151 8.06 -14.62 0.12
C PHE A 151 9.08 -14.47 -1.02
N ASP A 152 9.85 -15.52 -1.30
CA ASP A 152 10.85 -15.53 -2.38
C ASP A 152 10.18 -15.45 -3.77
N LYS A 153 9.07 -16.17 -3.98
CA LYS A 153 8.24 -16.05 -5.20
C LYS A 153 7.71 -14.63 -5.38
N GLY A 154 7.23 -14.01 -4.31
CA GLY A 154 6.80 -12.61 -4.33
C GLY A 154 7.96 -11.68 -4.71
N TYR A 155 9.15 -11.87 -4.13
CA TYR A 155 10.32 -11.06 -4.47
C TYR A 155 10.75 -11.24 -5.93
N GLU A 156 10.67 -12.45 -6.48
CA GLU A 156 11.02 -12.73 -7.87
C GLU A 156 10.26 -11.80 -8.84
N ILE A 157 8.94 -11.71 -8.68
CA ILE A 157 8.13 -10.86 -9.56
C ILE A 157 8.34 -9.37 -9.27
N LEU A 158 8.49 -8.97 -8.01
CA LEU A 158 8.78 -7.58 -7.66
C LEU A 158 10.11 -7.12 -8.28
N LYS A 159 11.14 -7.98 -8.24
CA LYS A 159 12.44 -7.74 -8.86
C LYS A 159 12.32 -7.67 -10.38
N LYS A 160 11.61 -8.61 -11.01
CA LYS A 160 11.38 -8.65 -12.47
C LYS A 160 10.69 -7.38 -12.97
N LEU A 161 9.73 -6.86 -12.21
CA LEU A 161 9.00 -5.62 -12.52
C LEU A 161 9.73 -4.35 -12.07
N GLY A 162 10.88 -4.47 -11.40
CA GLY A 162 11.61 -3.33 -10.84
C GLY A 162 10.85 -2.59 -9.74
N ILE A 163 9.88 -3.24 -9.08
CA ILE A 163 9.06 -2.65 -8.02
C ILE A 163 9.93 -2.37 -6.80
N LYS A 164 9.82 -1.14 -6.27
CA LYS A 164 10.57 -0.67 -5.09
C LYS A 164 9.71 -0.60 -3.83
N ALA A 165 8.40 -0.52 -3.98
CA ALA A 165 7.46 -0.53 -2.87
C ALA A 165 6.24 -1.39 -3.19
N LEU A 166 5.79 -2.18 -2.22
CA LEU A 166 4.56 -2.96 -2.27
C LEU A 166 3.58 -2.41 -1.22
N VAL A 167 2.41 -1.98 -1.65
CA VAL A 167 1.35 -1.48 -0.76
C VAL A 167 0.27 -2.55 -0.57
N ILE A 168 0.02 -2.96 0.67
CA ILE A 168 -0.99 -3.96 1.02
C ILE A 168 -2.14 -3.25 1.73
N ILE A 169 -3.31 -3.21 1.08
CA ILE A 169 -4.52 -2.57 1.58
C ILE A 169 -5.40 -3.65 2.20
N GLY A 170 -5.53 -3.66 3.53
CA GLY A 170 -6.13 -4.79 4.22
C GLY A 170 -6.42 -4.57 5.69
N GLY A 171 -7.02 -5.59 6.32
CA GLY A 171 -7.34 -5.59 7.75
C GLY A 171 -6.14 -5.98 8.60
N ASP A 172 -6.39 -6.36 9.85
CA ASP A 172 -5.41 -6.89 10.80
C ASP A 172 -4.60 -8.06 10.21
N ASP A 173 -5.25 -9.11 9.70
CA ASP A 173 -4.58 -10.27 9.07
C ASP A 173 -3.65 -9.85 7.93
N SER A 174 -4.08 -8.87 7.14
CA SER A 174 -3.32 -8.42 5.97
C SER A 174 -2.13 -7.54 6.35
N ASN A 175 -2.28 -6.72 7.39
CA ASN A 175 -1.18 -5.91 7.91
C ASN A 175 -0.19 -6.79 8.71
N THR A 176 -0.63 -7.90 9.30
CA THR A 176 0.27 -8.95 9.81
C THR A 176 1.11 -9.55 8.69
N ASN A 177 0.51 -9.95 7.56
CA ASN A 177 1.27 -10.40 6.39
C ASN A 177 2.26 -9.33 5.90
N ALA A 178 1.84 -8.06 5.84
CA ALA A 178 2.71 -6.96 5.44
C ALA A 178 3.92 -6.79 6.37
N CYS A 179 3.70 -6.89 7.69
CA CYS A 179 4.74 -6.81 8.71
C CYS A 179 5.78 -7.94 8.57
N VAL A 180 5.31 -9.19 8.47
CA VAL A 180 6.19 -10.36 8.31
C VAL A 180 6.98 -10.28 7.00
N LEU A 181 6.33 -9.85 5.91
CA LEU A 181 6.99 -9.69 4.61
C LEU A 181 8.06 -8.58 4.64
N ALA A 182 7.77 -7.45 5.30
CA ALA A 182 8.71 -6.35 5.47
C ALA A 182 9.98 -6.80 6.20
N GLU A 183 9.81 -7.51 7.31
CA GLU A 183 10.91 -8.08 8.10
C GLU A 183 11.73 -9.06 7.27
N TYR A 184 11.08 -9.97 6.55
CA TYR A 184 11.77 -10.94 5.70
C TYR A 184 12.60 -10.25 4.60
N TYR A 185 12.03 -9.26 3.91
CA TYR A 185 12.73 -8.50 2.87
C TYR A 185 13.87 -7.63 3.43
N ALA A 186 13.70 -7.07 4.63
CA ALA A 186 14.74 -6.33 5.32
C ALA A 186 15.92 -7.24 5.70
N ALA A 187 15.64 -8.41 6.31
CA ALA A 187 16.65 -9.40 6.68
C ALA A 187 17.46 -9.90 5.47
N LYS A 188 16.80 -10.05 4.31
CA LYS A 188 17.44 -10.47 3.05
C LYS A 188 18.07 -9.32 2.25
N LYS A 189 17.90 -8.07 2.68
CA LYS A 189 18.38 -6.86 1.99
C LYS A 189 17.90 -6.76 0.55
N TYR A 190 16.64 -7.13 0.30
CA TYR A 190 16.04 -7.14 -1.04
C TYR A 190 15.78 -5.75 -1.63
N GLY A 191 15.79 -4.69 -0.80
CA GLY A 191 15.63 -3.32 -1.25
C GLY A 191 14.21 -3.00 -1.75
N VAL A 192 13.21 -3.74 -1.26
CA VAL A 192 11.79 -3.50 -1.52
C VAL A 192 11.12 -3.10 -0.20
N GLN A 193 10.42 -1.97 -0.22
CA GLN A 193 9.62 -1.49 0.90
C GLN A 193 8.24 -2.16 0.91
N VAL A 194 7.71 -2.47 2.09
CA VAL A 194 6.35 -2.99 2.23
C VAL A 194 5.57 -2.04 3.13
N ILE A 195 4.44 -1.54 2.64
CA ILE A 195 3.62 -0.51 3.30
C ILE A 195 2.21 -1.04 3.52
N GLY A 196 1.73 -0.98 4.76
CA GLY A 196 0.35 -1.33 5.12
C GLY A 196 -0.61 -0.14 4.96
N CYS A 197 -1.81 -0.38 4.47
CA CYS A 197 -2.91 0.58 4.48
C CYS A 197 -4.09 -0.01 5.27
N PRO A 198 -4.51 0.63 6.38
CA PRO A 198 -5.53 0.07 7.29
C PRO A 198 -6.91 0.10 6.63
N LYS A 199 -7.50 -1.07 6.44
CA LYS A 199 -8.80 -1.25 5.79
C LYS A 199 -9.61 -2.32 6.50
N THR A 200 -10.73 -1.91 7.08
CA THR A 200 -11.74 -2.78 7.69
C THR A 200 -13.06 -2.01 7.78
N ILE A 201 -14.19 -2.70 7.69
CA ILE A 201 -15.51 -2.09 7.99
C ILE A 201 -15.88 -2.29 9.48
N ASP A 202 -15.15 -3.16 10.18
CA ASP A 202 -15.48 -3.64 11.52
C ASP A 202 -14.97 -2.69 12.62
N GLY A 203 -14.10 -1.73 12.27
CA GLY A 203 -13.54 -0.75 13.19
C GLY A 203 -12.60 -1.35 14.25
N ASP A 204 -11.98 -2.49 13.92
CA ASP A 204 -11.13 -3.32 14.78
C ASP A 204 -9.62 -3.09 14.57
N LEU A 205 -9.20 -2.47 13.47
CA LEU A 205 -7.81 -2.08 13.22
C LEU A 205 -7.58 -0.60 13.55
N LYS A 206 -7.26 -0.30 14.82
CA LYS A 206 -7.07 1.06 15.33
C LYS A 206 -6.14 1.13 16.54
N ASN A 207 -5.60 2.31 16.82
CA ASN A 207 -4.83 2.64 18.04
C ASN A 207 -4.79 4.18 18.22
N GLU A 208 -3.94 4.69 19.09
CA GLU A 208 -3.79 6.14 19.31
C GLU A 208 -3.35 6.93 18.07
N MET A 209 -2.77 6.27 17.06
CA MET A 209 -2.25 6.88 15.82
C MET A 209 -3.14 6.59 14.60
N ILE A 210 -3.99 5.57 14.67
CA ILE A 210 -4.95 5.18 13.63
C ILE A 210 -6.35 5.42 14.18
N GLU A 211 -6.91 6.57 13.82
CA GLU A 211 -8.20 7.08 14.28
C GLU A 211 -9.39 6.28 13.71
N THR A 212 -10.58 6.49 14.32
CA THR A 212 -11.89 5.94 13.90
C THR A 212 -12.69 6.91 13.05
#